data_AF-A0A2N3E4Q6-F1
#
_entry.id   AF-A0A2N3E4Q6-F1
#
_cell.length_a   1.000
_cell.length_b   1.000
_cell.length_c   1.000
_cell.angle_alpha   90.00
_cell.angle_beta   90.00
_cell.angle_gamma   90.00
#
_symmetry.space_group_name_H-M   'P 1'
#
loop_
_entity.id
_entity.type
_entity.pdbx_description
1 polymer ?
#
loop_
_entity_poly.entity_id
_entity_poly.type
_entity_poly.pdbx_seq_one_letter_code
_entity_poly.pdbx_strand_id
1 'polypeptide(L)'
;TIANEILAGAEDDHKELFVASQYSLMIAFPHMTGDEQLATLIDYPKVDNILYATCDLMQGASPKKYEVALEKAYVEGDTVNQFRLMAFAAYTNTGITDRAKAIIGELAASTAKLVRLCAFDAIRRLNDPCLLQRVVTSGWNANLLDSTNERHEIWFGSRVLVLAAAKGLISVAACIDRIDLGAYLNFVRALGSEAASAVTARIDIALKKAAGYDVKAALPEIEQRIGAGDRPDLFDVEDRSDPNESVRDSFKRMAEPSTAFYERQERNLNVVRKFEQEITSAGAQLIVHSVTPDLIAAIFAHAPGEVRRWHREFLAMNEEALRAIHNVALPVAQTTAAEDQIGAVLLFEKLTKLDPYVRITIGNARLSLDAVTIWNAGDGDELQNLRFSRLDSARNDAEIACEVLAAIKAGKAEQLRDYVLDRRSREEPAHIAKAIMVAGLCVETPWALETIDSHKDDSGFLSDAYDAAKYAMERHQWAKHWARMMRDAETATDLWRYFVLFATIVDGRFQQDEVKNGPKPELIGKFGATFNDPIRNRIKKWQGKREKTLFGRKAPDEMFLV
;
A
#
# COMPACT_ATOMS: atom_id res chain seq x y z
N THR A 1 26.16 -23.37 7.48
CA THR A 1 26.28 -24.82 7.17
C THR A 1 25.03 -25.34 6.50
N ILE A 2 23.84 -25.25 7.13
CA ILE A 2 22.56 -25.67 6.53
C ILE A 2 22.24 -24.93 5.20
N ALA A 3 22.38 -23.60 5.13
CA ALA A 3 22.14 -22.86 3.88
C ALA A 3 23.12 -23.23 2.74
N ASN A 4 24.35 -23.62 3.08
CA ASN A 4 25.37 -24.02 2.10
C ASN A 4 25.13 -25.46 1.61
N GLU A 5 24.63 -26.34 2.46
CA GLU A 5 24.22 -27.70 2.10
C GLU A 5 22.95 -27.71 1.25
N ILE A 6 22.02 -26.79 1.53
CA ILE A 6 20.77 -26.61 0.80
C ILE A 6 21.03 -26.08 -0.63
N LEU A 7 21.94 -25.12 -0.82
CA LEU A 7 22.17 -24.47 -2.13
C LEU A 7 23.13 -25.23 -3.07
N ALA A 8 23.81 -26.27 -2.61
CA ALA A 8 24.88 -26.92 -3.37
C ALA A 8 24.43 -28.11 -4.25
N GLY A 9 23.14 -28.47 -4.30
CA GLY A 9 22.74 -29.76 -4.87
C GLY A 9 21.37 -29.92 -5.55
N ALA A 10 20.57 -28.86 -5.74
CA ALA A 10 19.26 -29.01 -6.41
C ALA A 10 18.99 -27.86 -7.40
N GLU A 11 18.40 -28.20 -8.54
CA GLU A 11 17.70 -27.23 -9.39
C GLU A 11 16.57 -26.61 -8.57
N ASP A 12 16.69 -25.33 -8.24
CA ASP A 12 15.72 -24.56 -7.46
C ASP A 12 14.76 -23.81 -8.40
N ASP A 13 14.08 -24.55 -9.28
CA ASP A 13 13.22 -23.99 -10.34
C ASP A 13 12.15 -23.03 -9.80
N HIS A 14 11.75 -23.21 -8.54
CA HIS A 14 10.75 -22.40 -7.85
C HIS A 14 11.30 -21.49 -6.75
N LYS A 15 12.63 -21.38 -6.60
CA LYS A 15 13.33 -20.52 -5.63
C LYS A 15 13.02 -20.86 -4.15
N GLU A 16 12.59 -22.07 -3.85
CA GLU A 16 12.22 -22.51 -2.49
C GLU A 16 13.42 -22.50 -1.55
N LEU A 17 14.59 -22.90 -2.05
CA LEU A 17 15.83 -22.95 -1.26
C LEU A 17 16.34 -21.53 -0.97
N PHE A 18 16.27 -20.65 -1.97
CA PHE A 18 16.48 -19.22 -1.76
C PHE A 18 15.54 -18.66 -0.68
N VAL A 19 14.25 -18.93 -0.79
CA VAL A 19 13.26 -18.42 0.18
C VAL A 19 13.55 -18.95 1.60
N ALA A 20 13.77 -20.26 1.75
CA ALA A 20 14.08 -20.87 3.05
C ALA A 20 15.36 -20.30 3.70
N SER A 21 16.38 -20.07 2.89
CA SER A 21 17.64 -19.48 3.35
C SER A 21 17.48 -18.00 3.76
N GLN A 22 16.59 -17.24 3.11
CA GLN A 22 16.25 -15.87 3.53
C GLN A 22 15.45 -15.84 4.84
N TYR A 23 14.49 -16.76 5.02
CA TYR A 23 13.79 -16.91 6.29
C TYR A 23 14.75 -17.25 7.45
N SER A 24 15.81 -18.01 7.18
CA SER A 24 16.86 -18.28 8.17
C SER A 24 17.59 -16.99 8.60
N LEU A 25 17.88 -16.08 7.66
CA LEU A 25 18.44 -14.76 7.97
C LEU A 25 17.45 -13.93 8.79
N MET A 26 16.16 -13.93 8.42
CA MET A 26 15.13 -13.19 9.14
C MET A 26 14.96 -13.66 10.60
N ILE A 27 15.18 -14.95 10.87
CA ILE A 27 15.17 -15.49 12.24
C ILE A 27 16.44 -15.06 12.99
N ALA A 28 17.60 -15.09 12.35
CA ALA A 28 18.88 -14.84 13.01
C ALA A 28 19.18 -13.34 13.26
N PHE A 29 18.86 -12.48 12.29
CA PHE A 29 19.25 -11.06 12.28
C PHE A 29 18.82 -10.28 13.53
N PRO A 30 17.60 -10.42 14.07
CA PRO A 30 17.19 -9.71 15.28
C PRO A 30 18.09 -9.99 16.50
N HIS A 31 18.81 -11.11 16.50
CA HIS A 31 19.72 -11.53 17.58
C HIS A 31 21.18 -11.13 17.34
N MET A 32 21.49 -10.54 16.20
CA MET A 32 22.84 -10.12 15.80
C MET A 32 23.00 -8.60 15.91
N THR A 33 24.24 -8.16 16.13
CA THR A 33 24.67 -6.78 15.96
C THR A 33 24.76 -6.42 14.46
N GLY A 34 24.71 -5.14 14.10
CA GLY A 34 24.84 -4.72 12.70
C GLY A 34 26.15 -5.17 12.05
N ASP A 35 27.25 -5.23 12.81
CA ASP A 35 28.54 -5.75 12.35
C ASP A 35 28.52 -7.25 12.06
N GLU A 36 27.80 -8.05 12.86
CA GLU A 36 27.61 -9.49 12.65
C GLU A 36 26.68 -9.75 11.47
N GLN A 37 25.61 -8.98 11.34
CA GLN A 37 24.70 -9.06 10.19
C GLN A 37 25.44 -8.73 8.88
N LEU A 38 26.24 -7.67 8.87
CA LEU A 38 27.06 -7.28 7.70
C LEU A 38 28.01 -8.40 7.29
N ALA A 39 28.74 -8.98 8.25
CA ALA A 39 29.66 -10.09 7.99
C ALA A 39 28.90 -11.32 7.46
N THR A 40 27.79 -11.68 8.12
CA THR A 40 26.92 -12.79 7.69
C THR A 40 26.42 -12.58 6.27
N LEU A 41 26.07 -11.34 5.89
CA LEU A 41 25.55 -11.01 4.57
C LEU A 41 26.61 -11.13 3.46
N ILE A 42 27.85 -10.75 3.76
CA ILE A 42 28.99 -10.84 2.82
C ILE A 42 29.39 -12.31 2.62
N ASP A 43 29.41 -13.09 3.69
CA ASP A 43 29.79 -14.52 3.67
C ASP A 43 28.65 -15.42 3.20
N TYR A 44 27.43 -14.88 3.08
CA TYR A 44 26.26 -15.60 2.62
C TYR A 44 26.46 -16.12 1.19
N PRO A 45 25.99 -17.34 0.84
CA PRO A 45 26.08 -17.88 -0.52
C PRO A 45 25.68 -16.85 -1.56
N LYS A 46 26.43 -16.76 -2.67
CA LYS A 46 26.25 -15.73 -3.71
C LYS A 46 24.95 -15.93 -4.51
N VAL A 47 23.83 -15.65 -3.86
CA VAL A 47 22.53 -15.47 -4.49
C VAL A 47 22.37 -13.99 -4.85
N ASP A 48 21.82 -13.75 -6.02
CA ASP A 48 21.68 -12.45 -6.68
C ASP A 48 20.51 -11.59 -6.13
N ASN A 49 19.92 -11.98 -5.00
CA ASN A 49 18.76 -11.28 -4.46
C ASN A 49 18.70 -11.36 -2.92
N ILE A 50 17.99 -10.43 -2.30
CA ILE A 50 17.69 -10.41 -0.87
C ILE A 50 16.21 -10.02 -0.72
N LEU A 51 15.48 -10.70 0.14
CA LEU A 51 14.11 -10.29 0.43
C LEU A 51 14.10 -8.95 1.17
N TYR A 52 13.22 -8.04 0.75
CA TYR A 52 13.04 -6.78 1.46
C TYR A 52 12.73 -6.94 2.95
N ALA A 53 12.00 -8.00 3.32
CA ALA A 53 11.72 -8.32 4.72
C ALA A 53 13.00 -8.62 5.53
N THR A 54 14.04 -9.18 4.89
CA THR A 54 15.37 -9.34 5.48
C THR A 54 16.06 -7.99 5.63
N CYS A 55 15.97 -7.12 4.62
CA CYS A 55 16.54 -5.77 4.68
C CYS A 55 15.93 -4.92 5.81
N ASP A 56 14.62 -5.02 6.04
CA ASP A 56 13.93 -4.30 7.11
C ASP A 56 14.38 -4.71 8.54
N LEU A 57 15.12 -5.82 8.68
CA LEU A 57 15.67 -6.30 9.95
C LEU A 57 17.15 -5.92 10.16
N MET A 58 17.77 -5.32 9.15
CA MET A 58 19.19 -4.96 9.22
C MET A 58 19.40 -3.79 10.19
N GLN A 59 20.52 -3.80 10.90
CA GLN A 59 20.95 -2.78 11.84
C GLN A 59 22.23 -2.11 11.36
N GLY A 60 22.44 -0.86 11.76
CA GLY A 60 23.63 -0.10 11.39
C GLY A 60 24.92 -0.78 11.83
N ALA A 61 25.89 -0.89 10.91
CA ALA A 61 27.22 -1.40 11.17
C ALA A 61 28.21 -0.25 11.46
N SER A 62 29.43 -0.61 11.88
CA SER A 62 30.56 0.29 11.97
C SER A 62 30.89 0.90 10.59
N PRO A 63 31.01 2.24 10.47
CA PRO A 63 31.35 2.91 9.22
C PRO A 63 32.63 2.38 8.57
N LYS A 64 33.65 2.08 9.38
CA LYS A 64 34.94 1.60 8.86
C LYS A 64 34.85 0.16 8.36
N LYS A 65 34.08 -0.69 9.05
CA LYS A 65 33.85 -2.08 8.62
C LYS A 65 33.10 -2.12 7.29
N TYR A 66 32.08 -1.29 7.16
CA TYR A 66 31.34 -1.11 5.91
C TYR A 66 32.23 -0.62 4.78
N GLU A 67 33.03 0.43 4.99
CA GLU A 67 33.95 0.97 3.99
C GLU A 67 34.92 -0.09 3.47
N VAL A 68 35.56 -0.85 4.37
CA VAL A 68 36.53 -1.90 3.99
C VAL A 68 35.85 -2.99 3.16
N ALA A 69 34.65 -3.43 3.54
CA ALA A 69 33.89 -4.42 2.79
C ALA A 69 33.49 -3.90 1.39
N LEU A 70 33.05 -2.64 1.31
CA LEU A 70 32.64 -2.02 0.06
C LEU A 70 33.82 -1.81 -0.88
N GLU A 71 34.95 -1.32 -0.37
CA GLU A 71 36.16 -1.15 -1.16
C GLU A 71 36.67 -2.48 -1.71
N LYS A 72 36.67 -3.53 -0.89
CA LYS A 72 37.02 -4.88 -1.34
C LYS A 72 36.11 -5.34 -2.48
N ALA A 73 34.79 -5.29 -2.29
CA ALA A 73 33.82 -5.72 -3.31
C ALA A 73 33.92 -4.88 -4.60
N TYR A 74 34.24 -3.58 -4.48
CA TYR A 74 34.47 -2.70 -5.61
C TYR A 74 35.72 -3.08 -6.40
N VAL A 75 36.86 -3.25 -5.73
CA VAL A 75 38.15 -3.60 -6.36
C VAL A 75 38.10 -4.99 -7.01
N GLU A 76 37.42 -5.94 -6.36
CA GLU A 76 37.27 -7.31 -6.88
C GLU A 76 36.21 -7.43 -7.99
N GLY A 77 35.44 -6.38 -8.26
CA GLY A 77 34.33 -6.43 -9.22
C GLY A 77 33.19 -7.37 -8.79
N ASP A 78 33.05 -7.63 -7.49
CA ASP A 78 32.07 -8.58 -6.95
C ASP A 78 30.67 -7.95 -6.90
N THR A 79 29.96 -8.00 -8.03
CA THR A 79 28.65 -7.34 -8.20
C THR A 79 27.59 -7.80 -7.20
N VAL A 80 27.65 -9.06 -6.74
CA VAL A 80 26.74 -9.57 -5.72
C VAL A 80 26.97 -8.83 -4.41
N ASN A 81 28.22 -8.79 -3.93
CA ASN A 81 28.53 -8.10 -2.67
C ASN A 81 28.40 -6.58 -2.78
N GLN A 82 28.67 -5.98 -3.95
CA GLN A 82 28.35 -4.57 -4.20
C GLN A 82 26.85 -4.30 -3.99
N PHE A 83 25.98 -5.11 -4.61
CA PHE A 83 24.52 -5.02 -4.43
C PHE A 83 24.13 -5.13 -2.94
N ARG A 84 24.63 -6.17 -2.25
CA ARG A 84 24.31 -6.40 -0.83
C ARG A 84 24.72 -5.24 0.07
N LEU A 85 25.91 -4.69 -0.16
CA LEU A 85 26.43 -3.56 0.60
C LEU A 85 25.67 -2.26 0.31
N MET A 86 25.21 -2.06 -0.93
CA MET A 86 24.33 -0.92 -1.25
C MET A 86 22.97 -1.07 -0.58
N ALA A 87 22.36 -2.27 -0.65
CA ALA A 87 21.12 -2.55 0.06
C ALA A 87 21.27 -2.36 1.57
N PHE A 88 22.38 -2.84 2.16
CA PHE A 88 22.66 -2.64 3.58
C PHE A 88 22.75 -1.15 3.94
N ALA A 89 23.44 -0.33 3.15
CA ALA A 89 23.51 1.12 3.40
C ALA A 89 22.15 1.81 3.21
N ALA A 90 21.31 1.35 2.30
CA ALA A 90 20.00 1.96 2.04
C ALA A 90 18.95 1.63 3.13
N TYR A 91 19.10 0.50 3.82
CA TYR A 91 18.14 0.01 4.82
C TYR A 91 18.61 0.18 6.27
N THR A 92 19.85 0.62 6.49
CA THR A 92 20.41 0.82 7.83
C THR A 92 20.84 2.26 8.04
N ASN A 93 20.94 2.68 9.30
CA ASN A 93 21.56 3.96 9.68
C ASN A 93 23.10 3.84 9.80
N THR A 94 23.72 3.02 8.95
CA THR A 94 25.18 2.88 8.92
C THR A 94 25.81 4.20 8.49
N GLY A 95 26.73 4.74 9.29
CA GLY A 95 27.47 5.94 8.89
C GLY A 95 28.33 5.67 7.66
N ILE A 96 28.24 6.54 6.64
CA ILE A 96 28.97 6.39 5.38
C ILE A 96 30.12 7.39 5.33
N THR A 97 31.34 6.88 5.17
CA THR A 97 32.57 7.68 5.04
C THR A 97 32.68 8.32 3.66
N ASP A 98 33.54 9.33 3.50
CA ASP A 98 33.75 9.99 2.20
C ASP A 98 34.30 9.03 1.13
N ARG A 99 35.15 8.07 1.53
CA ARG A 99 35.64 7.03 0.61
C ARG A 99 34.49 6.13 0.14
N ALA A 100 33.62 5.69 1.06
CA ALA A 100 32.45 4.90 0.70
C ALA A 100 31.50 5.69 -0.20
N LYS A 101 31.26 6.99 0.07
CA LYS A 101 30.48 7.87 -0.82
C LYS A 101 31.06 7.92 -2.22
N ALA A 102 32.38 8.10 -2.36
CA ALA A 102 33.02 8.11 -3.68
C ALA A 102 32.76 6.80 -4.44
N ILE A 103 32.88 5.64 -3.78
CA ILE A 103 32.58 4.34 -4.40
C ILE A 103 31.10 4.22 -4.79
N ILE A 104 30.16 4.58 -3.90
CA ILE A 104 28.72 4.59 -4.19
C ILE A 104 28.42 5.44 -5.44
N GLY A 105 29.08 6.60 -5.55
CA GLY A 105 28.94 7.50 -6.70
C GLY A 105 29.40 6.90 -8.02
N GLU A 106 30.42 6.04 -8.03
CA GLU A 106 30.83 5.30 -9.23
C GLU A 106 29.87 4.14 -9.53
N LEU A 107 29.40 3.43 -8.49
CA LEU A 107 28.45 2.31 -8.64
C LEU A 107 27.09 2.74 -9.20
N ALA A 108 26.71 4.01 -9.06
CA ALA A 108 25.52 4.59 -9.71
C ALA A 108 25.60 4.59 -11.25
N ALA A 109 26.79 4.41 -11.83
CA ALA A 109 27.01 4.24 -13.26
C ALA A 109 27.29 2.76 -13.66
N SER A 110 27.14 1.82 -12.73
CA SER A 110 27.41 0.40 -12.98
C SER A 110 26.51 -0.14 -14.09
N THR A 111 27.07 -1.02 -14.93
CA THR A 111 26.31 -1.77 -15.93
C THR A 111 25.44 -2.85 -15.27
N ALA A 112 25.80 -3.30 -14.07
CA ALA A 112 25.01 -4.26 -13.29
C ALA A 112 23.76 -3.57 -12.70
N LYS A 113 22.59 -3.88 -13.26
CA LYS A 113 21.30 -3.26 -12.91
C LYS A 113 21.02 -3.24 -11.40
N LEU A 114 21.18 -4.38 -10.71
CA LEU A 114 20.91 -4.46 -9.26
C LEU A 114 21.86 -3.58 -8.42
N VAL A 115 23.13 -3.46 -8.85
CA VAL A 115 24.11 -2.58 -8.19
C VAL A 115 23.71 -1.13 -8.38
N ARG A 116 23.41 -0.73 -9.62
CA ARG A 116 22.98 0.63 -9.97
C ARG A 116 21.69 1.03 -9.24
N LEU A 117 20.71 0.13 -9.22
CA LEU A 117 19.44 0.27 -8.50
C LEU A 117 19.67 0.59 -7.01
N CYS A 118 20.42 -0.26 -6.32
CA CYS A 118 20.68 -0.09 -4.89
C CYS A 118 21.58 1.12 -4.60
N ALA A 119 22.47 1.48 -5.53
CA ALA A 119 23.22 2.73 -5.44
C ALA A 119 22.27 3.95 -5.48
N PHE A 120 21.24 3.97 -6.35
CA PHE A 120 20.23 5.04 -6.33
C PHE A 120 19.46 5.10 -5.01
N ASP A 121 19.09 3.95 -4.44
CA ASP A 121 18.42 3.94 -3.13
C ASP A 121 19.33 4.48 -2.01
N ALA A 122 20.60 4.06 -1.99
CA ALA A 122 21.59 4.58 -1.04
C ALA A 122 21.81 6.09 -1.22
N ILE A 123 21.94 6.58 -2.46
CA ILE A 123 22.10 8.01 -2.77
C ILE A 123 20.87 8.81 -2.31
N ARG A 124 19.66 8.30 -2.59
CA ARG A 124 18.40 8.90 -2.14
C ARG A 124 18.35 9.03 -0.62
N ARG A 125 18.75 7.98 0.10
CA ARG A 125 18.81 7.95 1.57
C ARG A 125 19.83 8.94 2.13
N LEU A 126 21.02 8.98 1.55
CA LEU A 126 22.09 9.88 1.97
C LEU A 126 21.77 11.35 1.66
N ASN A 127 21.04 11.62 0.57
CA ASN A 127 20.64 12.96 0.14
C ASN A 127 21.83 13.95 0.04
N ASP A 128 23.00 13.42 -0.33
CA ASP A 128 24.27 14.14 -0.43
C ASP A 128 24.34 14.88 -1.79
N PRO A 129 24.54 16.22 -1.82
CA PRO A 129 24.54 16.99 -3.07
C PRO A 129 25.53 16.49 -4.13
N CYS A 130 26.72 16.02 -3.73
CA CYS A 130 27.73 15.53 -4.66
C CYS A 130 27.28 14.23 -5.34
N LEU A 131 26.64 13.33 -4.59
CA LEU A 131 26.08 12.09 -5.12
C LEU A 131 24.87 12.34 -6.03
N LEU A 132 23.99 13.25 -5.63
CA LEU A 132 22.84 13.64 -6.45
C LEU A 132 23.28 14.25 -7.79
N GLN A 133 24.29 15.13 -7.77
CA GLN A 133 24.84 15.74 -8.98
C GLN A 133 25.39 14.69 -9.95
N ARG A 134 26.05 13.65 -9.45
CA ARG A 134 26.56 12.55 -10.30
C ARG A 134 25.44 11.86 -11.08
N VAL A 135 24.30 11.60 -10.46
CA VAL A 135 23.13 11.00 -11.13
C VAL A 135 22.48 11.98 -12.12
N VAL A 136 22.46 13.27 -11.81
CA VAL A 136 22.02 14.29 -12.78
C VAL A 136 22.93 14.25 -14.02
N THR A 137 24.25 14.27 -13.83
CA THR A 137 25.24 14.31 -14.93
C THR A 137 25.34 13.02 -15.74
N SER A 138 24.94 11.87 -15.18
CA SER A 138 24.96 10.60 -15.91
C SER A 138 23.91 10.55 -17.04
N GLY A 139 22.95 11.48 -17.05
CA GLY A 139 21.88 11.51 -18.04
C GLY A 139 20.77 10.48 -17.80
N TRP A 140 20.76 9.80 -16.64
CA TRP A 140 19.74 8.80 -16.29
C TRP A 140 18.30 9.30 -16.56
N ASN A 141 17.46 8.52 -17.24
CA ASN A 141 16.12 8.94 -17.61
C ASN A 141 15.15 7.76 -17.52
N ALA A 142 14.08 7.91 -16.75
CA ALA A 142 13.05 6.88 -16.58
C ALA A 142 12.42 6.45 -17.92
N ASN A 143 12.27 7.38 -18.88
CA ASN A 143 11.62 7.13 -20.17
C ASN A 143 12.45 6.23 -21.11
N LEU A 144 13.71 5.95 -20.77
CA LEU A 144 14.57 5.04 -21.52
C LEU A 144 14.55 3.60 -20.98
N LEU A 145 13.80 3.36 -19.90
CA LEU A 145 13.73 2.08 -19.21
C LEU A 145 12.40 1.37 -19.48
N ASP A 146 12.39 0.05 -19.38
CA ASP A 146 11.18 -0.76 -19.52
C ASP A 146 10.32 -0.64 -18.25
N SER A 147 9.12 -0.04 -18.38
CA SER A 147 8.24 0.25 -17.24
C SER A 147 7.73 -0.99 -16.51
N THR A 148 7.81 -2.18 -17.09
CA THR A 148 7.37 -3.43 -16.46
C THR A 148 8.52 -4.09 -15.68
N ASN A 149 9.72 -4.17 -16.28
CA ASN A 149 10.86 -4.90 -15.74
C ASN A 149 11.80 -4.02 -14.90
N GLU A 150 11.74 -2.70 -15.05
CA GLU A 150 12.69 -1.76 -14.44
C GLU A 150 12.01 -0.79 -13.44
N ARG A 151 10.80 -1.11 -12.99
CA ARG A 151 9.99 -0.32 -12.04
C ARG A 151 10.77 0.21 -10.85
N HIS A 152 11.58 -0.65 -10.21
CA HIS A 152 12.34 -0.26 -9.04
C HIS A 152 13.40 0.80 -9.39
N GLU A 153 14.08 0.66 -10.54
CA GLU A 153 15.09 1.63 -10.97
C GLU A 153 14.44 2.97 -11.33
N ILE A 154 13.34 2.91 -12.09
CA ILE A 154 12.49 4.07 -12.38
C ILE A 154 12.09 4.77 -11.10
N TRP A 155 11.64 4.02 -10.09
CA TRP A 155 11.17 4.57 -8.82
C TRP A 155 12.28 5.26 -8.02
N PHE A 156 13.42 4.59 -7.79
CA PHE A 156 14.52 5.19 -7.04
C PHE A 156 15.18 6.33 -7.80
N GLY A 157 15.47 6.15 -9.09
CA GLY A 157 16.10 7.17 -9.93
C GLY A 157 15.24 8.43 -10.03
N SER A 158 13.91 8.28 -10.19
CA SER A 158 13.00 9.43 -10.23
C SER A 158 13.04 10.22 -8.93
N ARG A 159 13.06 9.55 -7.77
CA ARG A 159 13.13 10.23 -6.46
C ARG A 159 14.49 10.88 -6.23
N VAL A 160 15.58 10.28 -6.70
CA VAL A 160 16.91 10.92 -6.71
C VAL A 160 16.89 12.22 -7.50
N LEU A 161 16.29 12.24 -8.69
CA LEU A 161 16.17 13.47 -9.49
C LEU A 161 15.27 14.52 -8.84
N VAL A 162 14.18 14.13 -8.18
CA VAL A 162 13.35 15.06 -7.40
C VAL A 162 14.16 15.72 -6.27
N LEU A 163 14.96 14.94 -5.53
CA LEU A 163 15.84 15.47 -4.49
C LEU A 163 16.90 16.41 -5.07
N ALA A 164 17.46 16.07 -6.23
CA ALA A 164 18.42 16.93 -6.93
C ALA A 164 17.78 18.26 -7.38
N ALA A 165 16.56 18.22 -7.90
CA ALA A 165 15.80 19.40 -8.30
C ALA A 165 15.49 20.30 -7.10
N ALA A 166 15.09 19.72 -5.96
CA ALA A 166 14.86 20.45 -4.72
C ALA A 166 16.11 21.18 -4.19
N LYS A 167 17.31 20.75 -4.60
CA LYS A 167 18.60 21.41 -4.29
C LYS A 167 19.11 22.30 -5.41
N GLY A 168 18.34 22.51 -6.48
CA GLY A 168 18.72 23.34 -7.62
C GLY A 168 19.79 22.72 -8.53
N LEU A 169 20.04 21.41 -8.44
CA LEU A 169 21.06 20.72 -9.26
C LEU A 169 20.55 20.37 -10.68
N ILE A 170 19.24 20.42 -10.90
CA ILE A 170 18.57 20.23 -12.18
C ILE A 170 17.31 21.12 -12.22
N SER A 171 16.97 21.67 -13.38
CA SER A 171 15.77 22.53 -13.52
C SER A 171 14.47 21.71 -13.43
N VAL A 172 13.35 22.39 -13.13
CA VAL A 172 12.01 21.77 -13.10
C VAL A 172 11.71 21.07 -14.43
N ALA A 173 11.90 21.78 -15.56
CA ALA A 173 11.67 21.24 -16.89
C ALA A 173 12.52 19.99 -17.19
N ALA A 174 13.82 20.04 -16.91
CA ALA A 174 14.71 18.89 -17.16
C ALA A 174 14.42 17.71 -16.22
N CYS A 175 13.97 17.98 -14.98
CA CYS A 175 13.60 16.94 -14.04
C CYS A 175 12.31 16.24 -14.46
N ILE A 176 11.25 16.99 -14.77
CA ILE A 176 9.96 16.39 -15.16
C ILE A 176 10.12 15.53 -16.43
N ASP A 177 10.99 15.91 -17.38
CA ASP A 177 11.35 15.14 -18.58
C ASP A 177 12.05 13.79 -18.31
N ARG A 178 12.53 13.56 -17.08
CA ARG A 178 13.32 12.38 -16.74
C ARG A 178 12.69 11.48 -15.67
N ILE A 179 11.61 11.93 -15.01
CA ILE A 179 10.97 11.18 -13.93
C ILE A 179 9.63 10.55 -14.35
N ASP A 180 9.28 9.47 -13.67
CA ASP A 180 8.00 8.78 -13.82
C ASP A 180 6.87 9.44 -13.00
N LEU A 181 5.62 9.12 -13.37
CA LEU A 181 4.40 9.56 -12.69
C LEU A 181 4.42 9.29 -11.19
N GLY A 182 4.97 8.15 -10.75
CA GLY A 182 5.08 7.80 -9.33
C GLY A 182 5.87 8.81 -8.48
N ALA A 183 6.67 9.68 -9.10
CA ALA A 183 7.43 10.72 -8.42
C ALA A 183 6.73 12.10 -8.38
N TYR A 184 5.61 12.29 -9.09
CA TYR A 184 4.97 13.60 -9.26
C TYR A 184 4.54 14.23 -7.94
N LEU A 185 4.00 13.46 -6.99
CA LEU A 185 3.64 13.99 -5.67
C LEU A 185 4.84 14.59 -4.93
N ASN A 186 5.96 13.86 -4.90
CA ASN A 186 7.19 14.35 -4.26
C ASN A 186 7.75 15.57 -4.99
N PHE A 187 7.63 15.59 -6.32
CA PHE A 187 8.08 16.70 -7.15
C PHE A 187 7.29 17.99 -6.88
N VAL A 188 5.95 17.91 -6.85
CA VAL A 188 5.09 19.06 -6.51
C VAL A 188 5.33 19.51 -5.07
N ARG A 189 5.40 18.59 -4.10
CA ARG A 189 5.69 18.93 -2.70
C ARG A 189 7.04 19.63 -2.51
N ALA A 190 8.05 19.24 -3.28
CA ALA A 190 9.39 19.80 -3.15
C ALA A 190 9.56 21.17 -3.82
N LEU A 191 8.83 21.45 -4.91
CA LEU A 191 9.09 22.61 -5.79
C LEU A 191 7.88 23.54 -5.97
N GLY A 192 6.71 23.18 -5.44
CA GLY A 192 5.51 24.02 -5.41
C GLY A 192 4.92 24.30 -6.80
N SER A 193 4.58 25.58 -7.05
CA SER A 193 3.74 26.01 -8.18
C SER A 193 4.32 25.68 -9.57
N GLU A 194 5.62 25.84 -9.76
CA GLU A 194 6.27 25.55 -11.06
C GLU A 194 6.16 24.06 -11.41
N ALA A 195 6.43 23.19 -10.43
CA ALA A 195 6.26 21.75 -10.59
C ALA A 195 4.80 21.34 -10.74
N ALA A 196 3.87 21.95 -9.98
CA ALA A 196 2.44 21.70 -10.11
C ALA A 196 1.94 22.00 -11.53
N SER A 197 2.36 23.11 -12.12
CA SER A 197 1.99 23.49 -13.49
C SER A 197 2.50 22.47 -14.51
N ALA A 198 3.77 22.07 -14.41
CA ALA A 198 4.37 21.07 -15.30
C ALA A 198 3.70 19.69 -15.19
N VAL A 199 3.41 19.25 -13.96
CA VAL A 199 2.71 17.99 -13.69
C VAL A 199 1.29 18.02 -14.22
N THR A 200 0.56 19.11 -14.01
CA THR A 200 -0.83 19.28 -14.47
C THR A 200 -0.93 19.14 -15.98
N ALA A 201 -0.03 19.78 -16.73
CA ALA A 201 0.01 19.67 -18.18
C ALA A 201 0.21 18.21 -18.66
N ARG A 202 1.03 17.41 -17.97
CA ARG A 202 1.25 16.00 -18.32
C ARG A 202 0.07 15.11 -17.96
N ILE A 203 -0.50 15.33 -16.78
CA ILE A 203 -1.70 14.60 -16.35
C ILE A 203 -2.85 14.88 -17.32
N ASP A 204 -3.03 16.12 -17.79
CA ASP A 204 -4.06 16.46 -18.77
C ASP A 204 -3.93 15.67 -20.08
N ILE A 205 -2.70 15.56 -20.60
CA ILE A 205 -2.41 14.78 -21.81
C ILE A 205 -2.69 13.29 -21.56
N ALA A 206 -2.24 12.75 -20.43
CA ALA A 206 -2.44 11.36 -20.07
C ALA A 206 -3.92 11.02 -19.81
N LEU A 207 -4.69 11.96 -19.25
CA LEU A 207 -6.13 11.81 -19.03
C LEU A 207 -6.87 11.67 -20.36
N LYS A 208 -6.59 12.53 -21.33
CA LYS A 208 -7.19 12.46 -22.67
C LYS A 208 -6.85 11.15 -23.38
N LYS A 209 -5.61 10.67 -23.24
CA LYS A 209 -5.18 9.39 -23.81
C LYS A 209 -5.84 8.20 -23.13
N ALA A 210 -5.93 8.20 -21.80
CA ALA A 210 -6.58 7.14 -21.03
C ALA A 210 -8.09 7.08 -21.30
N ALA A 211 -8.78 8.23 -21.28
CA ALA A 211 -10.22 8.31 -21.56
C ALA A 211 -10.58 7.88 -22.99
N GLY A 212 -9.66 8.02 -23.94
CA GLY A 212 -9.84 7.59 -25.34
C GLY A 212 -9.30 6.19 -25.65
N TYR A 213 -8.80 5.45 -24.66
CA TYR A 213 -8.21 4.13 -24.87
C TYR A 213 -9.23 3.01 -24.67
N ASP A 214 -9.40 2.18 -25.69
CA ASP A 214 -10.29 1.01 -25.70
C ASP A 214 -9.55 -0.23 -25.16
N VAL A 215 -9.96 -0.71 -23.99
CA VAL A 215 -9.38 -1.90 -23.34
C VAL A 215 -10.03 -3.16 -23.91
N LYS A 216 -9.33 -3.81 -24.85
CA LYS A 216 -9.83 -5.01 -25.54
C LYS A 216 -9.51 -6.33 -24.83
N ALA A 217 -8.59 -6.31 -23.87
CA ALA A 217 -8.13 -7.52 -23.21
C ALA A 217 -9.15 -8.02 -22.19
N ALA A 218 -9.38 -9.34 -22.15
CA ALA A 218 -10.04 -9.99 -21.02
C ALA A 218 -9.07 -9.99 -19.83
N LEU A 219 -9.18 -8.97 -18.98
CA LEU A 219 -8.28 -8.80 -17.84
C LEU A 219 -8.70 -9.70 -16.66
N PRO A 220 -7.72 -10.28 -15.93
CA PRO A 220 -7.98 -10.84 -14.61
C PRO A 220 -8.37 -9.74 -13.62
N GLU A 221 -8.66 -10.11 -12.37
CA GLU A 221 -8.81 -9.10 -11.33
C GLU A 221 -7.44 -8.54 -10.96
N ILE A 222 -7.29 -7.23 -11.06
CA ILE A 222 -6.06 -6.51 -10.77
C ILE A 222 -6.33 -5.59 -9.57
N GLU A 223 -5.56 -5.76 -8.50
CA GLU A 223 -5.56 -4.88 -7.35
C GLU A 223 -4.18 -4.21 -7.23
N GLN A 224 -4.15 -2.87 -7.12
CA GLN A 224 -2.95 -2.13 -6.74
C GLN A 224 -3.11 -1.62 -5.32
N ARG A 225 -2.13 -1.94 -4.48
CA ARG A 225 -2.12 -1.49 -3.10
C ARG A 225 -1.21 -0.28 -2.92
N ILE A 226 -1.79 0.86 -2.56
CA ILE A 226 -1.09 2.13 -2.35
C ILE A 226 -0.79 2.34 -0.86
N GLY A 227 0.37 2.95 -0.59
CA GLY A 227 0.78 3.33 0.76
C GLY A 227 1.40 2.18 1.56
N ALA A 228 1.92 1.16 0.88
CA ALA A 228 2.52 -0.03 1.49
C ALA A 228 4.01 0.13 1.87
N GLY A 229 4.60 1.33 1.81
CA GLY A 229 5.95 1.61 2.28
C GLY A 229 6.80 2.45 1.34
N ASP A 230 8.13 2.39 1.52
CA ASP A 230 9.12 3.12 0.73
C ASP A 230 9.52 2.31 -0.53
N ARG A 231 8.53 1.79 -1.26
CA ARG A 231 8.72 0.85 -2.39
C ARG A 231 7.74 1.17 -3.52
N PRO A 232 8.03 0.78 -4.78
CA PRO A 232 7.04 0.86 -5.84
C PRO A 232 5.84 -0.05 -5.55
N ASP A 233 4.65 0.41 -5.91
CA ASP A 233 3.43 -0.36 -5.76
C ASP A 233 3.43 -1.56 -6.72
N LEU A 234 3.00 -2.72 -6.22
CA LEU A 234 2.88 -3.96 -6.99
C LEU A 234 1.40 -4.28 -7.24
N PHE A 235 1.14 -5.03 -8.31
CA PHE A 235 -0.19 -5.56 -8.60
C PHE A 235 -0.35 -6.94 -7.97
N ASP A 236 -1.42 -7.10 -7.21
CA ASP A 236 -1.99 -8.40 -6.87
C ASP A 236 -2.90 -8.80 -8.04
N VAL A 237 -2.67 -10.00 -8.58
CA VAL A 237 -3.44 -10.52 -9.72
C VAL A 237 -4.16 -11.78 -9.27
N GLU A 238 -5.49 -11.74 -9.32
CA GLU A 238 -6.35 -12.86 -8.97
C GLU A 238 -7.18 -13.28 -10.19
N ASP A 239 -7.50 -14.58 -10.26
CA ASP A 239 -8.43 -15.07 -11.27
C ASP A 239 -9.77 -14.36 -11.10
N ARG A 240 -10.32 -13.80 -12.17
CA ARG A 240 -11.70 -13.33 -12.16
C ARG A 240 -12.60 -14.54 -12.01
N SER A 241 -13.30 -14.62 -10.88
CA SER A 241 -14.25 -15.72 -10.64
C SER A 241 -15.37 -15.62 -11.67
N ASP A 242 -15.69 -16.72 -12.36
CA ASP A 242 -16.89 -16.73 -13.20
C ASP A 242 -18.10 -16.74 -12.25
N PRO A 243 -18.99 -15.74 -12.29
CA PRO A 243 -20.18 -15.73 -11.44
C PRO A 243 -21.10 -16.95 -11.68
N ASN A 244 -20.89 -17.70 -12.78
CA ASN A 244 -21.57 -18.95 -13.08
C ASN A 244 -20.72 -20.20 -12.79
N GLU A 245 -19.55 -20.07 -12.14
CA GLU A 245 -18.68 -21.21 -11.81
C GLU A 245 -19.43 -22.20 -10.92
N SER A 246 -19.58 -23.43 -11.40
CA SER A 246 -20.27 -24.45 -10.62
C SER A 246 -19.41 -24.86 -9.40
N VAL A 247 -20.06 -25.27 -8.30
CA VAL A 247 -19.38 -25.85 -7.12
C VAL A 247 -18.42 -26.97 -7.53
N ARG A 248 -18.77 -27.75 -8.56
CA ARG A 248 -17.95 -28.84 -9.10
C ARG A 248 -16.67 -28.35 -9.76
N ASP A 249 -16.71 -27.22 -10.45
CA ASP A 249 -15.52 -26.65 -11.12
C ASP A 249 -14.60 -25.96 -10.10
N SER A 250 -15.17 -25.34 -9.06
CA SER A 250 -14.41 -24.87 -7.89
C SER A 250 -13.68 -26.02 -7.17
N PHE A 251 -14.34 -27.16 -6.95
CA PHE A 251 -13.68 -28.36 -6.38
C PHE A 251 -12.59 -28.93 -7.28
N LYS A 252 -12.77 -28.92 -8.62
CA LYS A 252 -11.71 -29.33 -9.56
C LYS A 252 -10.49 -28.43 -9.48
N ARG A 253 -10.68 -27.10 -9.32
CA ARG A 253 -9.57 -26.16 -9.11
C ARG A 253 -8.83 -26.42 -7.80
N MET A 254 -9.55 -26.75 -6.71
CA MET A 254 -8.88 -27.13 -5.45
C MET A 254 -8.11 -28.45 -5.55
N ALA A 255 -8.51 -29.34 -6.45
CA ALA A 255 -7.87 -30.63 -6.69
C ALA A 255 -6.78 -30.59 -7.76
N GLU A 256 -6.42 -29.42 -8.27
CA GLU A 256 -5.42 -29.29 -9.32
C GLU A 256 -3.99 -29.55 -8.81
N PRO A 257 -3.11 -30.16 -9.62
CA PRO A 257 -1.70 -30.28 -9.29
C PRO A 257 -1.04 -28.90 -9.23
N SER A 258 -0.01 -28.76 -8.39
CA SER A 258 0.72 -27.49 -8.18
C SER A 258 1.23 -26.85 -9.47
N THR A 259 1.62 -27.65 -10.46
CA THR A 259 2.08 -27.16 -11.78
C THR A 259 0.98 -26.41 -12.54
N ALA A 260 -0.25 -26.91 -12.52
CA ALA A 260 -1.39 -26.26 -13.19
C ALA A 260 -1.76 -24.92 -12.54
N PHE A 261 -1.59 -24.81 -11.22
CA PHE A 261 -1.72 -23.55 -10.50
C PHE A 261 -0.69 -22.52 -10.99
N TYR A 262 0.60 -22.90 -11.03
CA TYR A 262 1.68 -22.00 -11.46
C TYR A 262 1.53 -21.56 -12.91
N GLU A 263 1.19 -22.47 -13.83
CA GLU A 263 0.95 -22.14 -15.24
C GLU A 263 -0.19 -21.14 -15.42
N ARG A 264 -1.27 -21.27 -14.63
CA ARG A 264 -2.39 -20.32 -14.66
C ARG A 264 -1.99 -18.95 -14.11
N GLN A 265 -1.27 -18.93 -12.98
CA GLN A 265 -0.77 -17.68 -12.41
C GLN A 265 0.16 -16.96 -13.39
N GLU A 266 1.07 -17.69 -14.04
CA GLU A 266 1.96 -17.14 -15.06
C GLU A 266 1.20 -16.58 -16.26
N ARG A 267 0.15 -17.28 -16.72
CA ARG A 267 -0.72 -16.78 -17.81
C ARG A 267 -1.37 -15.45 -17.45
N ASN A 268 -1.95 -15.34 -16.27
CA ASN A 268 -2.58 -14.08 -15.83
C ASN A 268 -1.56 -12.95 -15.69
N LEU A 269 -0.40 -13.23 -15.12
CA LEU A 269 0.69 -12.26 -15.03
C LEU A 269 1.14 -11.79 -16.41
N ASN A 270 1.22 -12.69 -17.39
CA ASN A 270 1.58 -12.32 -18.76
C ASN A 270 0.52 -11.46 -19.44
N VAL A 271 -0.77 -11.71 -19.19
CA VAL A 271 -1.87 -10.83 -19.66
C VAL A 271 -1.73 -9.43 -19.07
N VAL A 272 -1.49 -9.31 -17.76
CA VAL A 272 -1.31 -8.02 -17.09
C VAL A 272 -0.07 -7.28 -17.59
N ARG A 273 1.08 -7.96 -17.74
CA ARG A 273 2.31 -7.36 -18.30
C ARG A 273 2.08 -6.82 -19.71
N LYS A 274 1.38 -7.58 -20.56
CA LYS A 274 1.06 -7.15 -21.91
C LYS A 274 0.15 -5.91 -21.90
N PHE A 275 -0.88 -5.93 -21.07
CA PHE A 275 -1.79 -4.80 -20.89
C PHE A 275 -1.05 -3.53 -20.46
N GLU A 276 -0.14 -3.62 -19.48
CA GLU A 276 0.69 -2.49 -19.06
C GLU A 276 1.59 -1.94 -20.16
N GLN A 277 2.21 -2.81 -20.96
CA GLN A 277 3.04 -2.40 -22.09
C GLN A 277 2.20 -1.68 -23.16
N GLU A 278 1.00 -2.16 -23.45
CA GLU A 278 0.07 -1.56 -24.41
C GLU A 278 -0.38 -0.17 -23.96
N ILE A 279 -0.82 0.00 -22.71
CA ILE A 279 -1.23 1.32 -22.21
C ILE A 279 -0.04 2.27 -22.06
N THR A 280 1.15 1.77 -21.71
CA THR A 280 2.37 2.59 -21.62
C THR A 280 2.72 3.15 -23.00
N SER A 281 2.70 2.30 -24.03
CA SER A 281 2.94 2.69 -25.42
C SER A 281 1.90 3.69 -25.93
N ALA A 282 0.64 3.54 -25.51
CA ALA A 282 -0.43 4.48 -25.85
C ALA A 282 -0.36 5.80 -25.06
N GLY A 283 0.42 5.87 -23.99
CA GLY A 283 0.42 7.00 -23.05
C GLY A 283 -0.85 7.07 -22.19
N ALA A 284 -1.49 5.93 -21.96
CA ALA A 284 -2.72 5.74 -21.20
C ALA A 284 -2.44 5.14 -19.80
N GLN A 285 -1.25 5.39 -19.23
CA GLN A 285 -0.80 4.81 -17.97
C GLN A 285 -1.74 5.08 -16.78
N LEU A 286 -2.53 6.15 -16.83
CA LEU A 286 -3.50 6.51 -15.78
C LEU A 286 -4.63 5.50 -15.58
N ILE A 287 -4.82 4.56 -16.52
CA ILE A 287 -5.76 3.45 -16.36
C ILE A 287 -5.32 2.52 -15.22
N VAL A 288 -4.01 2.30 -15.13
CA VAL A 288 -3.41 1.36 -14.18
C VAL A 288 -2.76 2.08 -13.01
N HIS A 289 -2.12 3.22 -13.24
CA HIS A 289 -1.47 3.99 -12.20
C HIS A 289 -2.43 5.05 -11.65
N SER A 290 -2.87 4.84 -10.41
CA SER A 290 -3.64 5.85 -9.70
C SER A 290 -2.82 7.11 -9.46
N VAL A 291 -3.45 8.26 -9.68
CA VAL A 291 -3.03 9.49 -9.02
C VAL A 291 -3.54 9.42 -7.58
N THR A 292 -2.72 9.75 -6.60
CA THR A 292 -3.16 9.73 -5.19
C THR A 292 -4.03 10.94 -4.87
N PRO A 293 -4.95 10.85 -3.88
CA PRO A 293 -5.67 12.00 -3.35
C PRO A 293 -4.74 13.18 -3.01
N ASP A 294 -3.61 12.88 -2.38
CA ASP A 294 -2.57 13.85 -2.03
C ASP A 294 -2.00 14.61 -3.24
N LEU A 295 -1.86 13.95 -4.40
CA LEU A 295 -1.33 14.60 -5.60
C LEU A 295 -2.36 15.54 -6.21
N ILE A 296 -3.62 15.13 -6.34
CA ILE A 296 -4.66 16.04 -6.82
C ILE A 296 -4.83 17.23 -5.87
N ALA A 297 -4.81 17.01 -4.55
CA ALA A 297 -4.86 18.10 -3.57
C ALA A 297 -3.66 19.05 -3.70
N ALA A 298 -2.44 18.53 -3.90
CA ALA A 298 -1.24 19.33 -4.11
C ALA A 298 -1.30 20.14 -5.43
N ILE A 299 -1.87 19.57 -6.50
CA ILE A 299 -2.13 20.29 -7.74
C ILE A 299 -3.17 21.37 -7.51
N PHE A 300 -4.29 21.06 -6.86
CA PHE A 300 -5.38 21.99 -6.58
C PHE A 300 -4.92 23.22 -5.79
N ALA A 301 -4.00 23.05 -4.85
CA ALA A 301 -3.42 24.15 -4.08
C ALA A 301 -2.67 25.19 -4.95
N HIS A 302 -2.24 24.82 -6.16
CA HIS A 302 -1.47 25.68 -7.06
C HIS A 302 -2.18 25.99 -8.39
N ALA A 303 -3.05 25.09 -8.86
CA ALA A 303 -3.75 25.17 -10.14
C ALA A 303 -5.23 24.71 -10.00
N PRO A 304 -6.05 25.38 -9.14
CA PRO A 304 -7.42 24.94 -8.87
C PRO A 304 -8.32 24.96 -10.11
N GLY A 305 -8.07 25.89 -11.04
CA GLY A 305 -8.83 26.01 -12.29
C GLY A 305 -8.77 24.76 -13.17
N GLU A 306 -7.62 24.06 -13.19
CA GLU A 306 -7.45 22.85 -14.01
C GLU A 306 -8.20 21.67 -13.41
N VAL A 307 -8.14 21.47 -12.09
CA VAL A 307 -8.89 20.40 -11.42
C VAL A 307 -10.40 20.62 -11.53
N ARG A 308 -10.88 21.87 -11.42
CA ARG A 308 -12.29 22.20 -11.69
C ARG A 308 -12.70 21.93 -13.13
N ARG A 309 -11.79 22.15 -14.08
CA ARG A 309 -12.03 21.81 -15.49
C ARG A 309 -12.17 20.29 -15.65
N TRP A 310 -11.25 19.51 -15.09
CA TRP A 310 -11.34 18.04 -15.10
C TRP A 310 -12.64 17.53 -14.50
N HIS A 311 -13.04 18.05 -13.34
CA HIS A 311 -14.31 17.66 -12.69
C HIS A 311 -15.52 17.84 -13.62
N ARG A 312 -15.64 19.00 -14.27
CA ARG A 312 -16.71 19.27 -15.25
C ARG A 312 -16.64 18.35 -16.48
N GLU A 313 -15.44 18.11 -16.98
CA GLU A 313 -15.22 17.19 -18.11
C GLU A 313 -15.64 15.77 -17.74
N PHE A 314 -15.27 15.28 -16.56
CA PHE A 314 -15.61 13.94 -16.08
C PHE A 314 -17.12 13.76 -15.93
N LEU A 315 -17.83 14.77 -15.42
CA LEU A 315 -19.30 14.74 -15.35
C LEU A 315 -19.96 14.58 -16.73
N ALA A 316 -19.33 15.06 -17.80
CA ALA A 316 -19.84 14.98 -19.17
C ALA A 316 -19.40 13.72 -19.93
N MET A 317 -18.45 12.95 -19.40
CA MET A 317 -17.94 11.73 -20.04
C MET A 317 -18.94 10.57 -20.02
N ASN A 318 -18.79 9.66 -20.97
CA ASN A 318 -19.51 8.39 -20.99
C ASN A 318 -18.89 7.39 -19.99
N GLU A 319 -19.58 6.28 -19.75
CA GLU A 319 -19.17 5.27 -18.76
C GLU A 319 -17.85 4.59 -19.09
N GLU A 320 -17.54 4.37 -20.38
CA GLU A 320 -16.31 3.71 -20.82
C GLU A 320 -15.08 4.58 -20.55
N ALA A 321 -15.15 5.86 -20.93
CA ALA A 321 -14.11 6.84 -20.65
C ALA A 321 -13.92 7.02 -19.14
N LEU A 322 -15.02 7.15 -18.37
CA LEU A 322 -14.97 7.27 -16.91
C LEU A 322 -14.37 6.03 -16.25
N ARG A 323 -14.68 4.83 -16.74
CA ARG A 323 -14.08 3.58 -16.25
C ARG A 323 -12.57 3.58 -16.43
N ALA A 324 -12.08 4.09 -17.57
CA ALA A 324 -10.64 4.18 -17.85
C ALA A 324 -9.91 5.18 -16.94
N ILE A 325 -10.57 6.23 -16.47
CA ILE A 325 -9.96 7.24 -15.59
C ILE A 325 -10.48 7.19 -14.14
N HIS A 326 -11.16 6.11 -13.76
CA HIS A 326 -11.89 5.97 -12.48
C HIS A 326 -11.02 6.36 -11.27
N ASN A 327 -9.80 5.82 -11.24
CA ASN A 327 -8.82 6.03 -10.18
C ASN A 327 -8.29 7.46 -10.08
N VAL A 328 -8.48 8.30 -11.10
CA VAL A 328 -8.16 9.74 -11.08
C VAL A 328 -9.41 10.58 -10.80
N ALA A 329 -10.56 10.17 -11.32
CA ALA A 329 -11.83 10.87 -11.16
C ALA A 329 -12.27 10.93 -9.69
N LEU A 330 -12.03 9.87 -8.91
CA LEU A 330 -12.32 9.82 -7.47
C LEU A 330 -11.56 10.90 -6.66
N PRO A 331 -10.20 10.97 -6.69
CA PRO A 331 -9.45 12.08 -6.11
C PRO A 331 -9.90 13.48 -6.56
N VAL A 332 -10.28 13.64 -7.83
CA VAL A 332 -10.78 14.93 -8.34
C VAL A 332 -12.11 15.30 -7.69
N ALA A 333 -13.07 14.37 -7.63
CA ALA A 333 -14.35 14.58 -6.93
C ALA A 333 -14.14 14.91 -5.44
N GLN A 334 -13.26 14.19 -4.75
CA GLN A 334 -12.90 14.47 -3.37
C GLN A 334 -12.38 15.90 -3.20
N THR A 335 -11.50 16.34 -4.09
CA THR A 335 -10.80 17.63 -3.96
C THR A 335 -11.73 18.81 -4.26
N THR A 336 -12.65 18.67 -5.23
CA THR A 336 -13.60 19.75 -5.60
C THR A 336 -14.84 19.80 -4.73
N ALA A 337 -15.12 18.75 -3.95
CA ALA A 337 -16.29 18.64 -3.08
C ALA A 337 -16.51 19.82 -2.12
N ALA A 338 -15.45 20.48 -1.65
CA ALA A 338 -15.60 21.64 -0.76
C ALA A 338 -16.25 22.84 -1.45
N GLU A 339 -16.15 22.94 -2.78
CA GLU A 339 -16.68 24.05 -3.57
C GLU A 339 -17.95 23.67 -4.35
N ASP A 340 -18.08 22.41 -4.75
CA ASP A 340 -19.23 21.89 -5.51
C ASP A 340 -19.63 20.49 -5.00
N GLN A 341 -20.44 20.47 -3.94
CA GLN A 341 -20.89 19.21 -3.32
C GLN A 341 -21.80 18.41 -4.24
N ILE A 342 -22.75 19.07 -4.90
CA ILE A 342 -23.72 18.41 -5.78
C ILE A 342 -22.99 17.74 -6.94
N GLY A 343 -22.08 18.46 -7.61
CA GLY A 343 -21.30 17.90 -8.70
C GLY A 343 -20.35 16.80 -8.24
N ALA A 344 -19.77 16.89 -7.04
CA ALA A 344 -18.96 15.81 -6.47
C ALA A 344 -19.79 14.55 -6.20
N VAL A 345 -20.97 14.68 -5.58
CA VAL A 345 -21.88 13.55 -5.33
C VAL A 345 -22.31 12.88 -6.63
N LEU A 346 -22.72 13.67 -7.63
CA LEU A 346 -23.08 13.14 -8.95
C LEU A 346 -21.94 12.36 -9.61
N LEU A 347 -20.70 12.84 -9.47
CA LEU A 347 -19.53 12.14 -10.01
C LEU A 347 -19.24 10.85 -9.22
N PHE A 348 -19.31 10.88 -7.89
CA PHE A 348 -19.17 9.67 -7.07
C PHE A 348 -20.22 8.61 -7.41
N GLU A 349 -21.49 8.99 -7.52
CA GLU A 349 -22.58 8.07 -7.87
C GLU A 349 -22.46 7.47 -9.27
N LYS A 350 -21.87 8.20 -10.23
CA LYS A 350 -21.51 7.64 -11.54
C LYS A 350 -20.40 6.61 -11.41
N LEU A 351 -19.34 6.93 -10.66
CA LEU A 351 -18.16 6.08 -10.51
C LEU A 351 -18.43 4.79 -9.73
N THR A 352 -19.29 4.82 -8.70
CA THR A 352 -19.62 3.64 -7.89
C THR A 352 -20.40 2.56 -8.65
N LYS A 353 -20.98 2.91 -9.80
CA LYS A 353 -21.68 1.96 -10.71
C LYS A 353 -20.75 1.31 -11.72
N LEU A 354 -19.48 1.72 -11.76
CA LEU A 354 -18.50 1.26 -12.73
C LEU A 354 -17.45 0.39 -12.05
N ASP A 355 -17.16 -0.77 -12.65
CA ASP A 355 -16.01 -1.57 -12.24
C ASP A 355 -14.73 -1.03 -12.89
N PRO A 356 -13.75 -0.51 -12.11
CA PRO A 356 -12.48 -0.06 -12.67
C PRO A 356 -11.67 -1.24 -13.21
N TYR A 357 -10.80 -0.99 -14.20
CA TYR A 357 -9.88 -2.01 -14.73
C TYR A 357 -8.84 -2.47 -13.70
N VAL A 358 -8.48 -1.58 -12.78
CA VAL A 358 -7.59 -1.85 -11.64
C VAL A 358 -8.21 -1.30 -10.38
N ARG A 359 -8.43 -2.14 -9.38
CA ARG A 359 -8.92 -1.72 -8.07
C ARG A 359 -7.78 -1.15 -7.25
N ILE A 360 -7.98 0.01 -6.65
CA ILE A 360 -6.99 0.65 -5.78
C ILE A 360 -7.40 0.45 -4.32
N THR A 361 -6.48 -0.10 -3.51
CA THR A 361 -6.68 -0.24 -2.07
C THR A 361 -5.61 0.47 -1.26
N ILE A 362 -5.97 0.96 -0.07
CA ILE A 362 -5.11 1.81 0.76
C ILE A 362 -4.84 1.17 2.13
N GLY A 363 -3.55 1.05 2.46
CA GLY A 363 -3.08 0.60 3.78
C GLY A 363 -3.22 -0.91 4.05
N ASN A 364 -3.04 -1.33 5.31
CA ASN A 364 -3.07 -2.75 5.72
C ASN A 364 -4.46 -3.38 5.70
N ALA A 365 -5.50 -2.56 5.88
CA ALA A 365 -6.89 -3.00 5.87
C ALA A 365 -7.51 -3.04 4.46
N ARG A 366 -6.72 -2.76 3.41
CA ARG A 366 -7.16 -2.73 2.00
C ARG A 366 -8.45 -1.93 1.80
N LEU A 367 -8.51 -0.71 2.33
CA LEU A 367 -9.67 0.17 2.13
C LEU A 367 -9.78 0.55 0.65
N SER A 368 -10.97 0.47 0.07
CA SER A 368 -11.16 0.90 -1.32
C SER A 368 -10.91 2.41 -1.47
N LEU A 369 -10.38 2.81 -2.63
CA LEU A 369 -10.20 4.22 -2.98
C LEU A 369 -11.55 4.97 -2.95
N ASP A 370 -12.65 4.33 -3.34
CA ASP A 370 -14.01 4.90 -3.26
C ASP A 370 -14.36 5.34 -1.83
N ALA A 371 -14.25 4.41 -0.88
CA ALA A 371 -14.60 4.69 0.52
C ALA A 371 -13.68 5.79 1.08
N VAL A 372 -12.37 5.69 0.81
CA VAL A 372 -11.40 6.68 1.29
C VAL A 372 -11.67 8.08 0.72
N THR A 373 -12.00 8.19 -0.56
CA THR A 373 -12.21 9.50 -1.21
C THR A 373 -13.52 10.15 -0.80
N ILE A 374 -14.61 9.38 -0.66
CA ILE A 374 -15.91 9.90 -0.20
C ILE A 374 -15.85 10.39 1.26
N TRP A 375 -15.20 9.64 2.15
CA TRP A 375 -15.06 10.03 3.56
C TRP A 375 -14.09 11.19 3.76
N ASN A 376 -13.04 11.32 2.92
CA ASN A 376 -12.13 12.46 2.96
C ASN A 376 -12.64 13.70 2.22
N ALA A 377 -13.74 13.61 1.46
CA ALA A 377 -14.34 14.76 0.80
C ALA A 377 -14.79 15.82 1.82
N GLY A 378 -15.00 17.06 1.36
CA GLY A 378 -15.50 18.15 2.19
C GLY A 378 -16.79 17.82 2.95
N ASP A 379 -17.10 18.59 3.98
CA ASP A 379 -18.34 18.41 4.75
C ASP A 379 -19.50 19.19 4.16
N GLY A 380 -20.68 18.58 4.21
CA GLY A 380 -21.98 19.19 3.95
C GLY A 380 -23.05 18.13 3.69
N ASP A 381 -24.30 18.57 3.65
CA ASP A 381 -25.47 17.70 3.75
C ASP A 381 -25.52 16.65 2.63
N GLU A 382 -25.18 17.02 1.39
CA GLU A 382 -25.23 16.09 0.25
C GLU A 382 -24.20 14.96 0.38
N LEU A 383 -22.97 15.28 0.80
CA LEU A 383 -21.94 14.27 1.02
C LEU A 383 -22.21 13.43 2.26
N GLN A 384 -22.80 14.03 3.30
CA GLN A 384 -23.23 13.28 4.48
C GLN A 384 -24.33 12.28 4.11
N ASN A 385 -25.32 12.69 3.32
CA ASN A 385 -26.38 11.82 2.81
C ASN A 385 -25.78 10.66 2.00
N LEU A 386 -24.82 10.94 1.11
CA LEU A 386 -24.11 9.89 0.36
C LEU A 386 -23.38 8.91 1.29
N ARG A 387 -22.62 9.40 2.28
CA ARG A 387 -21.91 8.56 3.26
C ARG A 387 -22.87 7.66 4.05
N PHE A 388 -24.00 8.22 4.48
CA PHE A 388 -25.00 7.49 5.27
C PHE A 388 -25.73 6.46 4.40
N SER A 389 -26.06 6.81 3.17
CA SER A 389 -26.64 5.88 2.19
C SER A 389 -25.72 4.69 1.91
N ARG A 390 -24.41 4.90 1.83
CA ARG A 390 -23.42 3.82 1.67
C ARG A 390 -23.41 2.86 2.87
N LEU A 391 -23.44 3.40 4.10
CA LEU A 391 -23.55 2.58 5.31
C LEU A 391 -24.85 1.76 5.31
N ASP A 392 -25.98 2.39 4.99
CA ASP A 392 -27.28 1.72 4.90
C ASP A 392 -27.27 0.59 3.86
N SER A 393 -26.63 0.84 2.71
CA SER A 393 -26.55 -0.11 1.57
C SER A 393 -25.50 -1.21 1.76
N ALA A 394 -24.70 -1.17 2.82
CA ALA A 394 -23.69 -2.18 3.09
C ALA A 394 -24.31 -3.57 3.28
N ARG A 395 -23.82 -4.54 2.50
CA ARG A 395 -24.34 -5.90 2.32
C ARG A 395 -23.86 -6.89 3.37
N ASN A 396 -22.73 -6.59 4.00
CA ASN A 396 -22.08 -7.43 5.00
C ASN A 396 -21.26 -6.57 5.98
N ASP A 397 -20.76 -7.21 7.04
CA ASP A 397 -19.98 -6.57 8.10
C ASP A 397 -18.62 -6.08 7.60
N ALA A 398 -18.11 -6.59 6.47
CA ALA A 398 -16.85 -6.15 5.90
C ALA A 398 -17.00 -4.79 5.20
N GLU A 399 -18.10 -4.59 4.48
CA GLU A 399 -18.45 -3.30 3.88
C GLU A 399 -18.70 -2.24 4.96
N ILE A 400 -19.46 -2.58 6.02
CA ILE A 400 -19.64 -1.67 7.17
C ILE A 400 -18.28 -1.32 7.78
N ALA A 401 -17.42 -2.32 8.02
CA ALA A 401 -16.09 -2.09 8.57
C ALA A 401 -15.20 -1.23 7.67
N CYS A 402 -15.31 -1.37 6.35
CA CYS A 402 -14.57 -0.56 5.38
C CYS A 402 -14.98 0.91 5.47
N GLU A 403 -16.28 1.20 5.45
CA GLU A 403 -16.82 2.56 5.58
C GLU A 403 -16.46 3.19 6.93
N VAL A 404 -16.66 2.46 8.04
CA VAL A 404 -16.31 2.94 9.39
C VAL A 404 -14.82 3.23 9.51
N LEU A 405 -13.96 2.37 8.99
CA LEU A 405 -12.52 2.58 9.07
C LEU A 405 -12.05 3.72 8.14
N ALA A 406 -12.66 3.89 6.97
CA ALA A 406 -12.42 5.05 6.10
C ALA A 406 -12.80 6.36 6.80
N ALA A 407 -13.98 6.41 7.44
CA ALA A 407 -14.44 7.54 8.22
C ALA A 407 -13.49 7.89 9.38
N ILE A 408 -13.03 6.89 10.15
CA ILE A 408 -12.07 7.09 11.25
C ILE A 408 -10.77 7.68 10.72
N LYS A 409 -10.24 7.14 9.61
CA LYS A 409 -9.00 7.66 9.00
C LYS A 409 -9.15 9.07 8.44
N ALA A 410 -10.34 9.43 7.98
CA ALA A 410 -10.69 10.78 7.53
C ALA A 410 -10.99 11.76 8.69
N GLY A 411 -10.90 11.30 9.96
CA GLY A 411 -11.20 12.13 11.13
C GLY A 411 -12.70 12.42 11.32
N LYS A 412 -13.60 11.63 10.74
CA LYS A 412 -15.06 11.84 10.74
C LYS A 412 -15.80 11.02 11.81
N ALA A 413 -15.18 10.80 12.96
CA ALA A 413 -15.78 9.99 14.04
C ALA A 413 -17.09 10.57 14.59
N GLU A 414 -17.23 11.90 14.64
CA GLU A 414 -18.48 12.55 15.07
C GLU A 414 -19.63 12.31 14.08
N GLN A 415 -19.37 12.27 12.76
CA GLN A 415 -20.42 11.95 11.78
C GLN A 415 -20.91 10.51 11.91
N LEU A 416 -20.03 9.57 12.28
CA LEU A 416 -20.44 8.21 12.61
C LEU A 416 -21.32 8.18 13.86
N ARG A 417 -21.02 9.01 14.87
CA ARG A 417 -21.85 9.15 16.06
C ARG A 417 -23.24 9.67 15.68
N ASP A 418 -23.33 10.72 14.87
CA ASP A 418 -24.60 11.29 14.43
C ASP A 418 -25.44 10.26 13.64
N TYR A 419 -24.79 9.51 12.73
CA TYR A 419 -25.41 8.38 12.05
C TYR A 419 -25.98 7.35 13.02
N VAL A 420 -25.18 6.93 14.00
CA VAL A 420 -25.58 5.91 14.99
C VAL A 420 -26.76 6.40 15.83
N LEU A 421 -26.74 7.65 16.29
CA LEU A 421 -27.83 8.23 17.08
C LEU A 421 -29.13 8.30 16.26
N ASP A 422 -29.07 8.72 14.99
CA ASP A 422 -30.24 8.70 14.11
C ASP A 422 -30.78 7.27 13.94
N ARG A 423 -29.93 6.31 13.53
CA ARG A 423 -30.37 4.94 13.24
C ARG A 423 -30.87 4.20 14.48
N ARG A 424 -30.32 4.49 15.66
CA ARG A 424 -30.78 3.97 16.96
C ARG A 424 -32.18 4.48 17.33
N SER A 425 -32.58 5.66 16.85
CA SER A 425 -33.89 6.25 17.14
C SER A 425 -35.03 5.73 16.27
N ARG A 426 -34.71 4.95 15.22
CA ARG A 426 -35.70 4.40 14.28
C ARG A 426 -36.39 3.16 14.85
N GLU A 427 -37.60 2.89 14.37
CA GLU A 427 -38.40 1.77 14.86
C GLU A 427 -37.93 0.43 14.28
N GLU A 428 -37.35 0.44 13.07
CA GLU A 428 -36.98 -0.78 12.36
C GLU A 428 -35.74 -1.45 12.99
N PRO A 429 -35.81 -2.74 13.39
CA PRO A 429 -34.68 -3.44 14.01
C PRO A 429 -33.41 -3.49 13.14
N ALA A 430 -33.55 -3.43 11.81
CA ALA A 430 -32.41 -3.39 10.89
C ALA A 430 -31.57 -2.11 11.05
N HIS A 431 -32.22 -0.96 11.26
CA HIS A 431 -31.51 0.30 11.52
C HIS A 431 -30.80 0.28 12.87
N ILE A 432 -31.49 -0.22 13.91
CA ILE A 432 -30.92 -0.38 15.25
C ILE A 432 -29.71 -1.34 15.22
N ALA A 433 -29.84 -2.51 14.59
CA ALA A 433 -28.74 -3.47 14.44
C ALA A 433 -27.54 -2.87 13.71
N LYS A 434 -27.79 -2.06 12.67
CA LYS A 434 -26.72 -1.35 11.97
C LYS A 434 -26.04 -0.30 12.85
N ALA A 435 -26.80 0.44 13.66
CA ALA A 435 -26.26 1.38 14.63
C ALA A 435 -25.35 0.68 15.66
N ILE A 436 -25.80 -0.46 16.19
CA ILE A 436 -25.03 -1.31 17.12
C ILE A 436 -23.72 -1.78 16.45
N MET A 437 -23.81 -2.30 15.22
CA MET A 437 -22.64 -2.83 14.52
C MET A 437 -21.62 -1.74 14.15
N VAL A 438 -22.08 -0.57 13.70
CA VAL A 438 -21.21 0.59 13.45
C VAL A 438 -20.52 1.04 14.74
N ALA A 439 -21.23 1.07 15.88
CA ALA A 439 -20.63 1.38 17.18
C ALA A 439 -19.55 0.35 17.57
N GLY A 440 -19.80 -0.96 17.37
CA GLY A 440 -18.81 -2.02 17.65
C GLY A 440 -17.55 -1.97 16.78
N LEU A 441 -17.69 -1.47 15.55
CA LEU A 441 -16.59 -1.29 14.61
C LEU A 441 -15.87 0.05 14.77
N CYS A 442 -16.40 0.98 15.55
CA CYS A 442 -15.74 2.25 15.86
C CYS A 442 -14.55 2.09 16.81
N VAL A 443 -13.87 3.20 17.07
CA VAL A 443 -12.91 3.31 18.18
C VAL A 443 -13.64 3.37 19.51
N GLU A 444 -12.96 2.93 20.57
CA GLU A 444 -13.44 2.96 21.94
C GLU A 444 -13.77 4.39 22.39
N THR A 445 -15.06 4.71 22.47
CA THR A 445 -15.60 6.00 22.89
C THR A 445 -16.84 5.78 23.77
N PRO A 446 -17.16 6.72 24.68
CA PRO A 446 -18.31 6.56 25.58
C PRO A 446 -19.63 6.32 24.84
N TRP A 447 -19.89 7.04 23.75
CA TRP A 447 -21.13 6.89 22.97
C TRP A 447 -21.23 5.52 22.29
N ALA A 448 -20.10 4.97 21.81
CA ALA A 448 -20.09 3.67 21.16
C ALA A 448 -20.36 2.56 22.17
N LEU A 449 -19.72 2.62 23.35
CA LEU A 449 -19.94 1.67 24.43
C LEU A 449 -21.38 1.74 24.94
N GLU A 450 -21.91 2.94 25.19
CA GLU A 450 -23.31 3.13 25.62
C GLU A 450 -24.29 2.54 24.60
N THR A 451 -24.07 2.79 23.31
CA THR A 451 -24.92 2.25 22.24
C THR A 451 -24.93 0.72 22.30
N ILE A 452 -23.77 0.08 22.36
CA ILE A 452 -23.68 -1.39 22.45
C ILE A 452 -24.36 -1.89 23.72
N ASP A 453 -24.01 -1.35 24.89
CA ASP A 453 -24.49 -1.83 26.19
C ASP A 453 -26.00 -1.61 26.40
N SER A 454 -26.60 -0.64 25.70
CA SER A 454 -28.06 -0.41 25.75
C SER A 454 -28.89 -1.58 25.18
N HIS A 455 -28.26 -2.50 24.45
CA HIS A 455 -28.90 -3.66 23.83
C HIS A 455 -28.45 -5.01 24.43
N LYS A 456 -27.76 -5.00 25.58
CA LYS A 456 -27.23 -6.23 26.22
C LYS A 456 -28.29 -7.23 26.67
N ASP A 457 -29.49 -6.73 27.00
CA ASP A 457 -30.61 -7.51 27.52
C ASP A 457 -31.65 -7.79 26.42
N ASP A 458 -31.38 -7.36 25.18
CA ASP A 458 -32.24 -7.65 24.03
C ASP A 458 -32.17 -9.14 23.65
N SER A 459 -33.20 -9.59 22.92
CA SER A 459 -33.31 -10.96 22.44
C SER A 459 -33.46 -11.02 20.91
N GLY A 460 -33.16 -12.19 20.33
CA GLY A 460 -33.30 -12.41 18.90
C GLY A 460 -32.30 -11.62 18.06
N PHE A 461 -32.77 -10.99 16.99
CA PHE A 461 -31.92 -10.34 15.99
C PHE A 461 -31.00 -9.24 16.54
N LEU A 462 -31.49 -8.42 17.47
CA LEU A 462 -30.69 -7.35 18.10
C LEU A 462 -29.65 -7.91 19.08
N SER A 463 -29.93 -9.05 19.71
CA SER A 463 -28.98 -9.76 20.57
C SER A 463 -27.75 -10.26 19.80
N ASP A 464 -27.96 -10.79 18.59
CA ASP A 464 -26.84 -11.22 17.73
C ASP A 464 -25.99 -10.02 17.26
N ALA A 465 -26.65 -8.89 16.94
CA ALA A 465 -25.96 -7.66 16.60
C ALA A 465 -25.14 -7.13 17.78
N TYR A 466 -25.70 -7.16 19.00
CA TYR A 466 -25.01 -6.85 20.24
C TYR A 466 -23.77 -7.73 20.44
N ASP A 467 -23.91 -9.05 20.37
CA ASP A 467 -22.81 -9.99 20.58
C ASP A 467 -21.67 -9.76 19.58
N ALA A 468 -22.01 -9.55 18.30
CA ALA A 468 -21.03 -9.27 17.26
C ALA A 468 -20.33 -7.92 17.45
N ALA A 469 -21.07 -6.87 17.79
CA ALA A 469 -20.53 -5.54 18.02
C ALA A 469 -19.65 -5.48 19.28
N LYS A 470 -20.10 -6.08 20.38
CA LYS A 470 -19.34 -6.23 21.62
C LYS A 470 -18.06 -6.99 21.36
N TYR A 471 -18.13 -8.13 20.68
CA TYR A 471 -16.95 -8.91 20.31
C TYR A 471 -15.97 -8.08 19.47
N ALA A 472 -16.45 -7.31 18.50
CA ALA A 472 -15.61 -6.42 17.70
C ALA A 472 -14.95 -5.32 18.56
N MET A 473 -15.67 -4.71 19.50
CA MET A 473 -15.14 -3.67 20.40
C MET A 473 -14.11 -4.23 21.38
N GLU A 474 -14.43 -5.32 22.08
CA GLU A 474 -13.53 -5.97 23.03
C GLU A 474 -12.22 -6.38 22.36
N ARG A 475 -12.28 -6.91 21.13
CA ARG A 475 -11.07 -7.24 20.37
C ARG A 475 -10.19 -6.03 20.10
N HIS A 476 -10.78 -4.88 19.78
CA HIS A 476 -10.03 -3.65 19.58
C HIS A 476 -9.38 -3.18 20.88
N GLN A 477 -10.12 -3.21 22.00
CA GLN A 477 -9.58 -2.89 23.32
C GLN A 477 -8.43 -3.81 23.71
N TRP A 478 -8.59 -5.12 23.53
CA TRP A 478 -7.54 -6.10 23.79
C TRP A 478 -6.34 -5.92 22.83
N ALA A 479 -6.57 -5.58 21.56
CA ALA A 479 -5.49 -5.35 20.61
C ALA A 479 -4.65 -4.14 21.04
N LYS A 480 -5.29 -3.05 21.46
CA LYS A 480 -4.62 -1.88 22.05
C LYS A 480 -3.87 -2.24 23.33
N HIS A 481 -4.45 -3.08 24.18
CA HIS A 481 -3.80 -3.58 25.39
C HIS A 481 -2.51 -4.34 25.05
N TRP A 482 -2.56 -5.35 24.18
CA TRP A 482 -1.36 -6.12 23.82
C TRP A 482 -0.34 -5.29 23.06
N ALA A 483 -0.77 -4.36 22.18
CA ALA A 483 0.13 -3.42 21.51
C ALA A 483 0.89 -2.54 22.53
N ARG A 484 0.23 -2.11 23.61
CA ARG A 484 0.87 -1.41 24.73
C ARG A 484 1.84 -2.31 25.49
N MET A 485 1.43 -3.54 25.82
CA MET A 485 2.32 -4.51 26.49
C MET A 485 3.57 -4.83 25.65
N MET A 486 3.43 -4.96 24.32
CA MET A 486 4.56 -5.10 23.39
C MET A 486 5.50 -3.90 23.45
N ARG A 487 4.93 -2.69 23.42
CA ARG A 487 5.67 -1.43 23.46
C ARG A 487 6.49 -1.26 24.74
N ASP A 488 5.94 -1.74 25.86
CA ASP A 488 6.54 -1.60 27.18
C ASP A 488 7.41 -2.81 27.58
N ALA A 489 7.48 -3.83 26.73
CA ALA A 489 8.23 -5.06 26.99
C ALA A 489 9.73 -4.77 27.23
N GLU A 490 10.29 -5.41 28.26
CA GLU A 490 11.70 -5.25 28.63
C GLU A 490 12.60 -6.34 28.03
N THR A 491 11.99 -7.46 27.64
CA THR A 491 12.69 -8.64 27.13
C THR A 491 12.12 -9.06 25.79
N ALA A 492 12.95 -9.69 24.95
CA ALA A 492 12.49 -10.26 23.67
C ALA A 492 11.41 -11.34 23.88
N THR A 493 11.50 -12.10 24.97
CA THR A 493 10.52 -13.13 25.35
C THR A 493 9.16 -12.51 25.62
N ASP A 494 9.09 -11.43 26.41
CA ASP A 494 7.82 -10.77 26.70
C ASP A 494 7.24 -10.09 25.47
N LEU A 495 8.08 -9.43 24.67
CA LEU A 495 7.67 -8.88 23.39
C LEU A 495 7.02 -9.95 22.49
N TRP A 496 7.66 -11.12 22.36
CA TRP A 496 7.11 -12.24 21.60
C TRP A 496 5.79 -12.75 22.18
N ARG A 497 5.70 -12.94 23.51
CA ARG A 497 4.46 -13.39 24.17
C ARG A 497 3.29 -12.44 23.89
N TYR A 498 3.51 -11.14 24.08
CA TYR A 498 2.48 -10.12 23.81
C TYR A 498 2.14 -10.04 22.32
N PHE A 499 3.13 -10.19 21.44
CA PHE A 499 2.91 -10.23 20.00
C PHE A 499 2.02 -11.40 19.58
N VAL A 500 2.24 -12.62 20.10
CA VAL A 500 1.40 -13.79 19.78
C VAL A 500 -0.06 -13.53 20.14
N LEU A 501 -0.31 -12.93 21.30
CA LEU A 501 -1.66 -12.55 21.75
C LEU A 501 -2.25 -11.46 20.86
N PHE A 502 -1.47 -10.42 20.57
CA PHE A 502 -1.84 -9.32 19.68
C PHE A 502 -2.20 -9.80 18.26
N ALA A 503 -1.32 -10.58 17.62
CA ALA A 503 -1.50 -11.13 16.28
C ALA A 503 -2.68 -12.09 16.18
N THR A 504 -3.19 -12.58 17.31
CA THR A 504 -4.42 -13.37 17.37
C THR A 504 -5.68 -12.49 17.33
N ILE A 505 -5.62 -11.22 17.68
CA ILE A 505 -6.83 -10.39 17.81
C ILE A 505 -6.83 -9.08 17.01
N VAL A 506 -5.69 -8.65 16.49
CA VAL A 506 -5.57 -7.44 15.67
C VAL A 506 -6.53 -7.43 14.48
N ASP A 507 -7.09 -6.26 14.18
CA ASP A 507 -7.90 -6.00 12.99
C ASP A 507 -7.50 -4.69 12.29
N GLY A 508 -8.23 -4.32 11.23
CA GLY A 508 -7.89 -3.19 10.37
C GLY A 508 -7.81 -1.81 11.05
N ARG A 509 -8.35 -1.66 12.28
CA ARG A 509 -8.25 -0.40 13.04
C ARG A 509 -6.84 -0.12 13.53
N PHE A 510 -6.03 -1.16 13.71
CA PHE A 510 -4.66 -1.03 14.21
C PHE A 510 -3.79 -0.15 13.31
N GLN A 511 -3.13 0.83 13.93
CA GLN A 511 -2.07 1.62 13.31
C GLN A 511 -0.71 1.22 13.86
N GLN A 512 0.30 1.11 12.98
CA GLN A 512 1.66 0.70 13.40
C GLN A 512 2.27 1.63 14.45
N ASP A 513 1.87 2.90 14.46
CA ASP A 513 2.33 3.91 15.41
C ASP A 513 1.94 3.59 16.86
N GLU A 514 0.90 2.78 17.07
CA GLU A 514 0.49 2.30 18.39
C GLU A 514 1.55 1.42 19.08
N VAL A 515 2.49 0.87 18.31
CA VAL A 515 3.62 0.07 18.80
C VAL A 515 4.95 0.81 18.63
N LYS A 516 5.14 1.58 17.55
CA LYS A 516 6.43 2.21 17.22
C LYS A 516 6.78 3.40 18.12
N ASN A 517 5.80 4.16 18.61
CA ASN A 517 6.04 5.40 19.35
C ASN A 517 6.23 5.18 20.87
N GLY A 518 6.95 4.11 21.23
CA GLY A 518 7.13 3.67 22.61
C GLY A 518 8.38 4.15 23.33
N PRO A 519 8.43 4.03 24.67
CA PRO A 519 9.60 4.40 25.46
C PRO A 519 10.83 3.52 25.19
N LYS A 520 10.64 2.33 24.62
CA LYS A 520 11.70 1.35 24.34
C LYS A 520 11.75 0.98 22.85
N PRO A 521 12.23 1.88 21.97
CA PRO A 521 12.21 1.66 20.53
C PRO A 521 13.19 0.56 20.07
N GLU A 522 14.14 0.13 20.91
CA GLU A 522 15.19 -0.81 20.48
C GLU A 522 14.67 -2.21 20.16
N LEU A 523 13.88 -2.83 21.04
CA LEU A 523 13.34 -4.18 20.77
C LEU A 523 12.36 -4.17 19.59
N ILE A 524 11.49 -3.15 19.53
CA ILE A 524 10.60 -2.94 18.39
C ILE A 524 11.40 -2.67 17.10
N GLY A 525 12.52 -1.95 17.17
CA GLY A 525 13.42 -1.74 16.04
C GLY A 525 14.06 -3.04 15.55
N LYS A 526 14.41 -3.95 16.46
CA LYS A 526 15.04 -5.25 16.12
C LYS A 526 14.06 -6.28 15.56
N PHE A 527 12.87 -6.40 16.17
CA PHE A 527 11.91 -7.46 15.86
C PHE A 527 10.70 -6.97 15.06
N GLY A 528 10.44 -5.66 15.00
CA GLY A 528 9.18 -5.08 14.51
C GLY A 528 8.82 -5.46 13.08
N ALA A 529 9.81 -5.57 12.19
CA ALA A 529 9.54 -5.97 10.80
C ALA A 529 9.02 -7.42 10.69
N THR A 530 9.36 -8.31 11.63
CA THR A 530 8.84 -9.69 11.67
C THR A 530 7.34 -9.75 11.96
N PHE A 531 6.75 -8.67 12.51
CA PHE A 531 5.34 -8.62 12.91
C PHE A 531 4.40 -8.29 11.75
N ASN A 532 4.90 -7.68 10.68
CA ASN A 532 4.08 -7.13 9.59
C ASN A 532 3.22 -8.21 8.89
N ASP A 533 3.82 -9.36 8.57
CA ASP A 533 3.14 -10.43 7.84
C ASP A 533 2.05 -11.11 8.68
N PRO A 534 2.31 -11.55 9.94
CA PRO A 534 1.26 -12.10 10.78
C PRO A 534 0.10 -11.11 11.01
N ILE A 535 0.38 -9.82 11.22
CA ILE A 535 -0.65 -8.79 11.39
C ILE A 535 -1.51 -8.68 10.13
N ARG A 536 -0.88 -8.53 8.95
CA ARG A 536 -1.56 -8.44 7.66
C ARG A 536 -2.43 -9.66 7.40
N ASN A 537 -1.88 -10.86 7.59
CA ASN A 537 -2.61 -12.11 7.41
C ASN A 537 -3.79 -12.22 8.37
N ARG A 538 -3.64 -11.74 9.61
CA ARG A 538 -4.74 -11.72 10.57
C ARG A 538 -5.85 -10.77 10.15
N ILE A 539 -5.51 -9.56 9.69
CA ILE A 539 -6.46 -8.56 9.19
C ILE A 539 -7.25 -9.16 8.01
N LYS A 540 -6.57 -9.74 7.01
CA LYS A 540 -7.21 -10.42 5.87
C LYS A 540 -8.17 -11.53 6.32
N LYS A 541 -7.75 -12.35 7.29
CA LYS A 541 -8.60 -13.43 7.84
C LYS A 541 -9.87 -12.91 8.52
N TRP A 542 -9.83 -11.74 9.15
CA TRP A 542 -11.02 -11.14 9.76
C TRP A 542 -11.94 -10.47 8.74
N GLN A 543 -11.36 -9.83 7.73
CA GLN A 543 -12.12 -9.31 6.61
C GLN A 543 -12.94 -10.43 5.94
N GLY A 544 -12.30 -11.55 5.59
CA GLY A 544 -13.00 -12.70 5.00
C GLY A 544 -14.00 -13.42 5.93
N LYS A 545 -13.96 -13.16 7.24
CA LYS A 545 -15.03 -13.59 8.16
C LYS A 545 -16.22 -12.65 8.12
N ARG A 546 -15.95 -11.33 8.12
CA ARG A 546 -16.97 -10.27 8.07
C ARG A 546 -17.72 -10.25 6.73
N GLU A 547 -17.09 -10.67 5.64
CA GLU A 547 -17.75 -10.83 4.33
C GLU A 547 -18.90 -11.85 4.38
N LYS A 548 -18.85 -12.81 5.31
CA LYS A 548 -19.84 -13.89 5.44
C LYS A 548 -20.99 -13.53 6.37
N THR A 549 -20.90 -12.38 7.06
CA THR A 549 -21.87 -11.99 8.06
C THR A 549 -22.46 -10.60 7.82
N LEU A 550 -23.69 -10.39 8.27
CA LEU A 550 -24.32 -9.08 8.40
C LEU A 550 -24.95 -9.02 9.79
N PHE A 551 -24.45 -8.12 10.63
CA PHE A 551 -24.76 -8.01 12.06
C PHE A 551 -24.49 -9.32 12.82
N GLY A 552 -23.38 -9.99 12.49
CA GLY A 552 -22.99 -11.25 13.14
C GLY A 552 -23.74 -12.51 12.67
N ARG A 553 -24.83 -12.36 11.92
CA ARG A 553 -25.56 -13.48 11.29
C ARG A 553 -25.05 -13.73 9.87
N LYS A 554 -25.34 -14.90 9.29
CA LYS A 554 -25.03 -15.17 7.87
C LYS A 554 -25.58 -14.04 7.00
N ALA A 555 -24.72 -13.44 6.17
CA ALA A 555 -25.15 -12.41 5.24
C ALA A 555 -26.25 -12.97 4.31
N PRO A 556 -27.30 -12.19 4.01
CA PRO A 556 -28.33 -12.59 3.06
C PRO A 556 -27.74 -12.73 1.65
N ASP A 557 -28.34 -13.59 0.82
CA ASP A 557 -27.93 -13.72 -0.59
C ASP A 557 -28.22 -12.41 -1.34
N GLU A 558 -27.41 -12.08 -2.34
CA GLU A 558 -27.49 -10.78 -3.05
C GLU A 558 -28.88 -10.48 -3.63
N MET A 559 -29.64 -11.52 -4.01
CA MET A 559 -31.00 -11.37 -4.52
C MET A 559 -32.00 -10.76 -3.51
N PHE A 560 -31.67 -10.74 -2.23
CA PHE A 560 -32.49 -10.15 -1.16
C PHE A 560 -32.01 -8.76 -0.72
N LEU A 561 -30.93 -8.26 -1.31
CA LEU A 561 -30.33 -6.96 -1.06
C LEU A 561 -30.67 -6.02 -2.23
N VAL A 562 -31.94 -5.59 -2.29
CA VAL A 562 -32.45 -4.66 -3.32
C VAL A 562 -32.44 -3.23 -2.80
#